data_AF-A0A4S3JD36-F1
#
_entry.id   AF-A0A4S3JD36-F1
#
_cell.length_a   1.000
_cell.length_b   1.000
_cell.length_c   1.000
_cell.angle_alpha   90.00
_cell.angle_beta   90.00
_cell.angle_gamma   90.00
#
_symmetry.space_group_name_H-M   'P 1'
#
loop_
_entity.id
_entity.type
_entity.pdbx_description
1 polymer ?
#
loop_
_entity_poly.entity_id
_entity_poly.type
_entity_poly.pdbx_seq_one_letter_code
_entity_poly.pdbx_strand_id
1 'polypeptide(L)'
;MDWDLSFQMKAARIALQFWATQPVQSLVVGRSFPPLSTVPLNATYGEWMEWIKSAFTLNHHLIGIAAMLPLELGGVVDENLIVYGR
;
A
#
# COMPACT_ATOMS: atom_id res chain seq x y z
N MET A 1 -1.97 6.59 9.55
CA MET A 1 -1.46 5.24 9.85
C MET A 1 -2.56 4.18 9.90
N ASP A 2 -3.63 4.34 10.69
CA ASP A 2 -4.71 3.33 10.75
C ASP A 2 -5.44 3.16 9.42
N TRP A 3 -5.73 4.28 8.74
CA TRP A 3 -6.29 4.24 7.39
C TRP A 3 -5.37 3.51 6.40
N ASP A 4 -4.09 3.86 6.38
CA ASP A 4 -3.11 3.33 5.42
C ASP A 4 -2.94 1.82 5.56
N LEU A 5 -2.84 1.33 6.80
CA LEU A 5 -2.75 -0.11 7.09
C LEU A 5 -4.05 -0.84 6.75
N SER A 6 -5.21 -0.25 7.06
CA SER A 6 -6.52 -0.82 6.71
C SER A 6 -6.72 -0.91 5.20
N PHE A 7 -6.33 0.14 4.48
CA PHE A 7 -6.34 0.18 3.02
C PHE A 7 -5.43 -0.90 2.44
N GLN A 8 -4.18 -0.98 2.91
CA GLN A 8 -3.21 -1.98 2.43
C GLN A 8 -3.68 -3.42 2.69
N MET A 9 -4.30 -3.68 3.84
CA MET A 9 -4.93 -4.98 4.13
C MET A 9 -6.06 -5.30 3.15
N LYS A 10 -6.95 -4.35 2.89
CA LYS A 10 -8.05 -4.56 1.93
C LYS A 10 -7.52 -4.82 0.52
N ALA A 11 -6.49 -4.09 0.09
CA ALA A 11 -5.83 -4.32 -1.19
C ALA A 11 -5.23 -5.74 -1.27
N ALA A 12 -4.53 -6.18 -0.23
CA ALA A 12 -4.00 -7.55 -0.16
C ALA A 12 -5.12 -8.61 -0.21
N ARG A 13 -6.24 -8.40 0.49
CA ARG A 13 -7.39 -9.30 0.45
C ARG A 13 -8.05 -9.36 -0.93
N ILE A 14 -8.16 -8.24 -1.64
CA ILE A 14 -8.67 -8.19 -3.01
C ILE A 14 -7.74 -8.98 -3.95
N ALA A 15 -6.42 -8.82 -3.80
CA ALA A 15 -5.46 -9.60 -4.60
C ALA A 15 -5.61 -11.11 -4.36
N LEU A 16 -5.78 -11.55 -3.11
CA LEU A 16 -6.04 -12.97 -2.82
C LEU A 16 -7.41 -13.43 -3.34
N GLN A 17 -8.44 -12.60 -3.25
CA GLN A 17 -9.76 -12.90 -3.78
C GLN A 17 -9.72 -13.10 -5.30
N PHE A 18 -8.97 -12.28 -6.03
CA PHE A 18 -8.77 -12.43 -7.46
C PHE A 18 -8.26 -13.83 -7.82
N TRP A 19 -7.19 -14.30 -7.14
CA TRP A 19 -6.64 -15.64 -7.37
C TRP A 19 -7.58 -16.78 -6.96
N ALA A 20 -8.50 -16.52 -6.03
CA ALA A 20 -9.52 -17.48 -5.60
C ALA A 20 -10.80 -17.44 -6.45
N THR A 21 -10.87 -16.58 -7.47
CA THR A 21 -12.08 -16.38 -8.29
C THR A 21 -11.92 -16.98 -9.69
N GLN A 22 -12.97 -17.64 -10.19
CA GLN A 22 -13.00 -18.16 -11.57
C GLN A 22 -13.02 -17.00 -12.60
N PRO A 23 -12.41 -17.16 -13.79
CA PRO A 23 -11.76 -18.38 -14.29
C PRO A 23 -10.31 -18.56 -13.83
N VAL A 24 -9.67 -17.52 -13.27
CA VAL A 24 -8.25 -17.53 -12.90
C VAL A 24 -7.93 -18.63 -11.89
N GLN A 25 -8.84 -18.89 -10.95
CA GLN A 25 -8.72 -19.97 -9.97
C GLN A 25 -8.41 -21.34 -10.61
N SER A 26 -8.91 -21.62 -11.82
CA SER A 26 -8.63 -22.88 -12.52
C SER A 26 -7.15 -23.10 -12.85
N LEU A 27 -6.33 -22.04 -12.85
CA LEU A 27 -4.89 -22.07 -13.07
C LEU A 27 -4.07 -22.10 -11.77
N VAL A 28 -4.73 -21.90 -10.62
CA VAL A 28 -4.06 -21.74 -9.32
C VAL A 28 -3.98 -23.10 -8.61
N VAL A 29 -2.76 -23.62 -8.44
CA VAL A 29 -2.51 -24.87 -7.71
C VAL A 29 -2.46 -24.67 -6.19
N GLY A 30 -2.35 -23.43 -5.73
CA GLY A 30 -2.29 -23.06 -4.33
C GLY A 30 -1.77 -21.64 -4.11
N ARG A 31 -1.95 -21.13 -2.89
CA ARG A 31 -1.46 -19.82 -2.47
C ARG A 31 -0.02 -19.93 -1.98
N SER A 32 0.93 -19.33 -2.70
CA SER A 32 2.34 -19.30 -2.30
C SER A 32 2.69 -18.12 -1.39
N PHE A 33 2.05 -16.96 -1.57
CA PHE A 33 2.39 -15.74 -0.83
C PHE A 33 1.19 -14.86 -0.45
N PRO A 34 1.13 -14.33 0.79
CA PRO A 34 1.80 -14.93 1.95
C PRO A 34 1.19 -16.32 2.20
N PRO A 35 1.97 -17.32 2.65
CA PRO A 35 1.46 -18.67 2.84
C PRO A 35 0.41 -18.72 3.95
N LEU A 36 -0.45 -19.74 3.94
CA LEU A 36 -1.51 -19.93 4.94
C LEU A 36 -0.97 -20.08 6.37
N SER A 37 0.28 -20.53 6.53
CA SER A 37 0.98 -20.59 7.82
C SER A 37 1.37 -19.21 8.38
N THR A 38 1.44 -18.18 7.54
CA THR A 38 1.75 -16.80 7.94
C THR A 38 0.49 -15.95 8.06
N VAL A 39 -0.42 -16.07 7.09
CA VAL A 39 -1.71 -15.37 7.13
C VAL A 39 -2.83 -16.36 6.82
N PRO A 40 -3.45 -16.95 7.85
CA PRO A 40 -4.59 -17.88 7.71
C PRO A 40 -5.79 -17.27 7.00
N LEU A 41 -6.74 -18.11 6.55
CA LEU A 41 -7.97 -17.65 5.91
C LEU A 41 -8.86 -16.80 6.83
N ASN A 42 -8.83 -17.10 8.14
CA ASN A 42 -9.55 -16.40 9.19
C ASN A 42 -8.64 -15.44 9.98
N ALA A 43 -7.51 -15.01 9.40
CA ALA A 43 -6.58 -14.11 10.06
C ALA A 43 -7.30 -12.84 10.57
N THR A 44 -7.04 -12.53 11.83
CA THR A 44 -7.51 -11.32 12.52
C THR A 44 -6.88 -10.07 11.92
N TYR A 45 -7.45 -8.92 12.24
CA TYR A 45 -6.89 -7.63 11.84
C TYR A 45 -5.45 -7.44 12.33
N GLY A 46 -5.14 -7.88 13.56
CA GLY A 46 -3.79 -7.80 14.14
C GLY A 46 -2.76 -8.61 13.34
N GLU A 47 -3.07 -9.87 13.05
CA GLU A 47 -2.20 -10.76 12.25
C GLU A 47 -1.93 -10.18 10.85
N TRP A 48 -2.95 -9.58 10.22
CA TRP A 48 -2.78 -8.87 8.96
C TRP A 48 -1.83 -7.68 9.07
N MET A 49 -1.97 -6.84 10.11
CA MET A 49 -1.11 -5.67 10.31
C MET A 49 0.34 -6.06 10.58
N GLU A 50 0.57 -7.08 11.41
CA GLU A 50 1.90 -7.59 11.70
C GLU A 50 2.59 -8.12 10.44
N TRP A 51 1.86 -8.89 9.63
CA TRP A 51 2.38 -9.36 8.36
C TRP A 51 2.66 -8.22 7.39
N ILE A 52 1.73 -7.27 7.21
CA ILE A 52 1.92 -6.14 6.30
C ILE A 52 3.16 -5.34 6.68
N LYS A 53 3.34 -5.03 7.97
CA LYS A 53 4.50 -4.26 8.43
C LYS A 53 5.83 -5.00 8.22
N SER A 54 5.84 -6.32 8.37
CA SER A 54 7.05 -7.12 8.17
C SER A 54 7.38 -7.39 6.69
N ALA A 55 6.37 -7.46 5.83
CA ALA A 55 6.52 -7.75 4.41
C ALA A 55 6.54 -6.52 3.50
N PHE A 56 6.17 -5.34 4.02
CA PHE A 56 6.10 -4.11 3.22
C PHE A 56 7.48 -3.70 2.68
N THR A 57 7.49 -3.26 1.43
CA THR A 57 8.64 -2.62 0.79
C THR A 57 8.21 -1.27 0.24
N LEU A 58 9.18 -0.36 0.09
CA LEU A 58 8.90 0.96 -0.47
C LEU A 58 8.46 0.81 -1.94
N ASN A 59 7.40 1.51 -2.31
CA ASN A 59 6.98 1.58 -3.71
C ASN A 59 7.87 2.51 -4.56
N HIS A 60 8.88 3.14 -3.95
CA HIS A 60 9.83 4.05 -4.61
C HIS A 60 9.23 5.26 -5.35
N HIS A 61 7.98 5.66 -5.04
CA HIS A 61 7.31 6.85 -5.58
C HIS A 61 7.29 8.00 -4.57
N LEU A 62 8.47 8.47 -4.19
CA LEU A 62 8.64 9.57 -3.23
C LEU A 62 8.38 10.91 -3.93
N ILE A 63 7.45 11.69 -3.40
CA ILE A 63 7.08 13.03 -3.91
C ILE A 63 6.90 14.01 -2.74
N GLY A 64 6.90 15.31 -3.05
CA GLY A 64 6.53 16.36 -2.07
C GLY A 64 7.68 16.92 -1.22
N ILE A 65 8.93 16.48 -1.40
CA ILE A 65 10.09 17.01 -0.67
C ILE A 65 10.38 18.49 -0.97
N ALA A 66 9.92 18.97 -2.14
CA ALA A 66 9.89 20.39 -2.53
C ALA A 66 8.53 20.66 -3.17
N ALA A 67 7.49 20.70 -2.34
CA ALA A 67 6.11 20.74 -2.80
C ALA A 67 5.78 22.03 -3.57
N MET A 68 5.09 21.87 -4.70
CA MET A 68 4.47 22.97 -5.44
C MET A 68 3.12 23.29 -4.81
N LEU A 69 3.10 24.27 -3.91
CA LEU A 69 1.95 24.71 -3.14
C LEU A 69 2.10 26.22 -2.86
N PRO A 70 1.01 26.94 -2.52
CA PRO A 70 1.13 28.29 -1.95
C PRO A 70 2.09 28.32 -0.75
N LEU A 71 2.84 29.41 -0.61
CA LEU A 71 3.84 29.58 0.44
C LEU A 71 3.20 29.44 1.84
N GLU A 72 1.99 29.98 2.04
CA GLU A 72 1.23 29.89 3.29
C GLU A 72 0.78 28.47 3.66
N LEU A 73 0.82 27.53 2.70
CA LEU A 73 0.54 26.10 2.91
C LEU A 73 1.83 25.27 3.05
N GLY A 74 2.99 25.91 3.10
CA GLY A 74 4.29 25.24 3.22
C GLY A 74 4.92 24.82 1.89
N GLY A 75 4.51 25.45 0.78
CA GLY A 75 5.15 25.25 -0.52
C GLY A 75 6.61 25.68 -0.55
N VAL A 76 7.39 25.00 -1.39
CA VAL A 76 8.81 25.31 -1.65
C VAL A 76 8.98 26.03 -2.99
N VAL A 77 8.12 25.69 -3.97
CA VAL A 77 8.09 26.31 -5.30
C VAL A 77 6.68 26.78 -5.66
N ASP A 78 6.58 27.82 -6.48
CA ASP A 78 5.31 28.31 -7.04
C ASP A 78 4.83 27.46 -8.24
N GLU A 79 3.69 27.82 -8.84
CA GLU A 79 3.12 27.13 -10.01
C GLU A 79 4.01 27.14 -11.26
N ASN A 80 5.04 27.99 -11.28
CA ASN A 80 6.05 28.08 -12.34
C ASN A 80 7.34 27.35 -11.97
N LEU A 81 7.35 26.59 -10.86
CA LEU A 81 8.48 25.87 -10.31
C LEU A 81 9.62 26.79 -9.81
N ILE A 82 9.30 28.04 -9.48
CA ILE A 82 10.27 29.00 -8.94
C ILE A 82 10.29 28.89 -7.41
N VAL A 83 11.50 28.76 -6.85
CA VAL A 83 11.70 28.67 -5.40
C VAL A 83 11.33 30.00 -4.75
N TYR A 84 10.47 29.97 -3.73
CA TYR A 84 10.13 31.18 -2.97
C TYR A 84 11.34 31.80 -2.28
N GLY A 85 11.38 33.14 -2.22
CA GLY A 85 12.44 33.88 -1.52
C GLY A 85 13.83 33.82 -2.16
N ARG A 86 13.93 33.33 -3.40
CA ARG A 86 15.13 33.45 -4.25
C ARG A 86 15.10 34.67 -5.15
#